data_AF-A0A915HFU4-F1
#
_entry.id   AF-A0A915HFU4-F1
#
_cell.length_a   1.000
_cell.length_b   1.000
_cell.length_c   1.000
_cell.angle_alpha   90.00
_cell.angle_beta   90.00
_cell.angle_gamma   90.00
#
_symmetry.space_group_name_H-M   'P 1'
#
loop_
_entity.id
_entity.type
_entity.pdbx_description
1 polymer ?
#
loop_
_entity_poly.entity_id
_entity_poly.type
_entity_poly.pdbx_seq_one_letter_code
_entity_poly.pdbx_strand_id
1 'polypeptide(L)'
;MYSALMTSEEEFRTKNRLPVTDRSPTDVFCCFAFGIFVIVFGLVAITALCYGDPRQIVYPTDSAGRLCGVKTKSYDFRNKPHLVFLDLIVCFQELSTNKTQCPTPQICVDGCPKKYFAVGPESQYEKSEIPRLINDTICISENVKDGIKDYEGLNKAILEGKCASYYLPSSPRLIQSSNVDKTCQSCDFLSQNYSLLFSLSAF
;
A
#
# COMPACT_ATOMS: atom_id res chain seq x y z
N MET A 1 12.80 35.34 -75.69
CA MET A 1 13.25 35.32 -74.29
C MET A 1 12.25 34.66 -73.34
N TYR A 2 10.92 34.76 -73.58
CA TYR A 2 9.89 34.08 -72.78
C TYR A 2 9.78 32.55 -73.01
N SER A 3 10.13 32.05 -74.19
CA SER A 3 9.99 30.63 -74.56
C SER A 3 11.02 29.68 -73.91
N ALA A 4 12.13 30.20 -73.37
CA ALA A 4 13.14 29.39 -72.67
C ALA A 4 12.91 29.28 -71.15
N LEU A 5 12.08 30.17 -70.58
CA LEU A 5 11.75 30.16 -69.14
C LEU A 5 10.70 29.09 -68.81
N MET A 6 9.69 28.89 -69.67
CA MET A 6 8.66 27.86 -69.48
C MET A 6 9.24 26.44 -69.43
N THR A 7 10.27 26.14 -70.22
CA THR A 7 10.90 24.82 -70.24
C THR A 7 11.63 24.47 -68.93
N SER A 8 12.18 25.46 -68.22
CA SER A 8 12.87 25.22 -66.94
C SER A 8 11.92 24.98 -65.76
N GLU A 9 10.70 25.54 -65.78
CA GLU A 9 9.69 25.29 -64.74
C GLU A 9 9.03 23.91 -64.91
N GLU A 10 8.79 23.47 -66.15
CA GLU A 10 8.22 22.13 -66.42
C GLU A 10 9.21 21.01 -66.10
N GLU A 11 10.50 21.20 -66.40
CA GLU A 11 11.55 20.23 -66.05
C GLU A 11 11.83 20.20 -64.54
N PHE A 12 11.78 21.35 -63.84
CA PHE A 12 11.87 21.39 -62.38
C PHE A 12 10.62 20.78 -61.72
N ARG A 13 9.42 20.99 -62.26
CA ARG A 13 8.17 20.39 -61.75
C ARG A 13 8.17 18.87 -61.90
N THR A 14 8.73 18.34 -62.99
CA THR A 14 8.87 16.90 -63.20
C THR A 14 9.99 16.30 -62.36
N LYS A 15 11.10 17.02 -62.14
CA LYS A 15 12.22 16.60 -61.28
C LYS A 15 11.93 16.65 -59.78
N ASN A 16 10.98 17.49 -59.35
CA ASN A 16 10.53 17.60 -57.96
C ASN A 16 9.39 16.63 -57.60
N ARG A 17 8.88 15.86 -58.56
CA ARG A 17 8.08 14.68 -58.23
C ARG A 17 9.04 13.57 -57.84
N LEU A 18 9.49 13.66 -56.58
CA LEU A 18 10.13 12.56 -55.86
C LEU A 18 9.38 11.28 -56.24
N PRO A 19 10.07 10.23 -56.73
CA PRO A 19 9.42 8.95 -56.94
C PRO A 19 8.82 8.58 -55.59
N VAL A 20 7.50 8.52 -55.53
CA VAL A 20 6.81 7.95 -54.37
C VAL A 20 7.08 6.47 -54.49
N THR A 21 8.27 6.06 -54.05
CA THR A 21 8.66 4.67 -53.87
C THR A 21 7.51 4.01 -53.12
N ASP A 22 7.02 2.89 -53.65
CA ASP A 22 5.92 2.12 -53.05
C ASP A 22 6.09 2.07 -51.54
N ARG A 23 5.30 2.89 -50.84
CA ARG A 23 5.29 2.88 -49.38
C ARG A 23 4.56 1.61 -49.02
N SER A 24 5.30 0.59 -48.62
CA SER A 24 4.71 -0.63 -48.08
C SER A 24 3.74 -0.24 -46.97
N PRO A 25 2.49 -0.75 -46.98
CA PRO A 25 1.48 -0.34 -46.03
C PRO A 25 1.79 -0.96 -44.66
N THR A 26 2.73 -0.34 -43.95
CA THR A 26 3.01 -0.61 -42.54
C THR A 26 1.78 -0.33 -41.67
N ASP A 27 0.88 0.52 -42.14
CA ASP A 27 -0.41 0.83 -41.50
C ASP A 27 -1.31 -0.40 -41.34
N VAL A 28 -1.35 -1.31 -42.32
CA VAL A 28 -2.20 -2.50 -42.26
C VAL A 28 -1.73 -3.47 -41.17
N PHE A 29 -0.42 -3.75 -41.11
CA PHE A 29 0.16 -4.60 -40.08
C PHE A 29 -0.02 -4.00 -38.67
N CYS A 30 0.24 -2.70 -38.51
CA CYS A 30 0.03 -2.00 -37.25
C CYS A 30 -1.45 -2.00 -36.81
N CYS A 31 -2.39 -1.88 -37.75
CA CYS A 31 -3.82 -1.95 -37.47
C CYS A 31 -4.24 -3.33 -36.94
N PHE A 32 -3.74 -4.43 -37.54
CA PHE A 32 -3.98 -5.78 -37.02
C PHE A 32 -3.40 -5.97 -35.62
N ALA A 33 -2.17 -5.51 -35.38
CA ALA A 33 -1.55 -5.58 -34.05
C ALA A 33 -2.34 -4.78 -33.00
N PHE A 34 -2.81 -3.58 -33.34
CA PHE A 34 -3.66 -2.77 -32.46
C PHE A 34 -5.01 -3.43 -32.18
N GLY A 35 -5.65 -4.01 -33.20
CA GLY A 35 -6.90 -4.75 -33.04
C GLY A 35 -6.76 -5.93 -32.07
N ILE A 36 -5.68 -6.72 -32.20
CA ILE A 36 -5.38 -7.81 -31.26
C ILE A 36 -5.19 -7.26 -29.84
N PHE A 37 -4.43 -6.18 -29.68
CA PHE A 37 -4.22 -5.54 -28.38
C PHE A 37 -5.55 -5.13 -27.73
N VAL A 38 -6.45 -4.48 -28.47
CA VAL A 38 -7.77 -4.06 -27.98
C VAL A 38 -8.62 -5.27 -27.57
N ILE A 39 -8.61 -6.36 -28.34
CA ILE A 39 -9.34 -7.59 -28.00
C ILE A 39 -8.80 -8.18 -26.70
N VAL A 40 -7.48 -8.33 -26.57
CA VAL A 40 -6.84 -8.86 -25.35
C VAL A 40 -7.18 -7.98 -24.14
N PHE A 41 -7.07 -6.66 -24.27
CA PHE A 41 -7.38 -5.73 -23.18
C PHE A 41 -8.86 -5.77 -22.80
N GLY A 42 -9.76 -5.91 -23.78
CA GLY A 42 -11.19 -6.11 -23.55
C GLY A 42 -11.49 -7.38 -22.75
N LEU A 43 -10.83 -8.50 -23.07
CA LEU A 43 -10.96 -9.74 -22.30
C LEU A 43 -10.46 -9.56 -20.86
N VAL A 44 -9.31 -8.90 -20.66
CA VAL A 44 -8.78 -8.61 -19.32
C VAL A 44 -9.72 -7.71 -18.50
N ALA A 45 -10.33 -6.70 -19.14
CA ALA A 45 -11.29 -5.84 -18.47
C ALA A 45 -12.55 -6.61 -18.03
N ILE A 46 -13.10 -7.48 -18.89
CA ILE A 46 -14.26 -8.32 -18.56
C ILE A 46 -13.93 -9.28 -17.43
N THR A 47 -12.77 -9.95 -17.47
CA THR A 47 -12.37 -10.87 -16.39
C THR A 47 -12.18 -10.12 -15.07
N ALA A 48 -11.59 -8.93 -15.09
CA ALA A 48 -11.46 -8.09 -13.90
C ALA A 48 -12.83 -7.69 -13.31
N LEU A 49 -13.83 -7.40 -14.15
CA LEU A 49 -15.18 -7.07 -13.68
C LEU A 49 -15.96 -8.28 -13.15
N CYS A 50 -15.80 -9.45 -13.79
CA CYS A 50 -16.50 -10.67 -13.39
C CYS A 50 -15.92 -11.31 -12.12
N TYR A 51 -14.60 -11.25 -11.94
CA TYR A 51 -13.91 -11.93 -10.85
C TYR A 51 -13.31 -10.99 -9.79
N GLY A 52 -13.31 -9.67 -10.04
CA GLY A 52 -12.78 -8.69 -9.09
C GLY A 52 -13.72 -8.50 -7.90
N ASP A 53 -13.18 -8.61 -6.68
CA ASP A 53 -13.88 -8.20 -5.46
C ASP A 53 -13.57 -6.72 -5.18
N PRO A 54 -14.51 -5.78 -5.37
CA PRO A 54 -14.26 -4.35 -5.12
C PRO A 54 -13.95 -4.05 -3.65
N ARG A 55 -14.23 -4.97 -2.72
CA ARG A 55 -13.96 -4.78 -1.29
C ARG A 55 -12.47 -4.74 -0.97
N GLN A 56 -11.62 -5.37 -1.77
CA GLN A 56 -10.17 -5.36 -1.54
C GLN A 56 -9.55 -3.96 -1.74
N ILE A 57 -10.20 -3.13 -2.54
CA ILE A 57 -9.78 -1.73 -2.74
C ILE A 57 -10.24 -0.87 -1.56
N VAL A 58 -11.35 -1.25 -0.92
CA VAL A 58 -12.03 -0.44 0.09
C VAL A 58 -11.56 -0.77 1.52
N TYR A 59 -11.17 -2.01 1.78
CA TYR A 59 -10.83 -2.45 3.12
C TYR A 59 -9.35 -2.82 3.22
N PRO A 60 -8.66 -2.36 4.27
CA PRO A 60 -7.29 -2.78 4.50
C PRO A 60 -7.24 -4.29 4.79
N THR A 61 -6.11 -4.91 4.47
CA THR A 61 -5.90 -6.35 4.56
C THR A 61 -4.80 -6.64 5.59
N ASP A 62 -5.08 -7.55 6.52
CA ASP A 62 -4.12 -8.10 7.49
C ASP A 62 -3.06 -8.95 6.75
N SER A 63 -1.89 -9.18 7.36
CA SER A 63 -0.85 -10.08 6.84
C SER A 63 -1.33 -11.49 6.50
N ALA A 64 -2.44 -11.95 7.09
CA ALA A 64 -3.08 -13.22 6.74
C ALA A 64 -4.01 -13.14 5.50
N GLY A 65 -4.07 -12.01 4.79
CA GLY A 65 -4.95 -11.84 3.62
C GLY A 65 -6.43 -11.62 3.98
N ARG A 66 -6.72 -11.22 5.22
CA ARG A 66 -8.10 -11.02 5.72
C ARG A 66 -8.45 -9.54 5.72
N LEU A 67 -9.64 -9.20 5.24
CA LEU A 67 -10.13 -7.83 5.16
C LEU A 67 -10.63 -7.36 6.53
N CYS A 68 -10.19 -6.20 6.99
CA CYS A 68 -10.66 -5.60 8.24
C CYS A 68 -12.06 -4.99 8.07
N GLY A 69 -12.91 -5.03 9.09
CA GLY A 69 -14.23 -4.39 9.06
C GLY A 69 -15.32 -5.11 8.26
N VAL A 70 -15.05 -6.32 7.76
CA VAL A 70 -16.02 -7.12 7.00
C VAL A 70 -16.31 -8.46 7.66
N LYS A 71 -17.47 -9.02 7.33
CA LYS A 71 -17.84 -10.39 7.68
C LYS A 71 -17.81 -11.26 6.43
N THR A 72 -17.05 -12.34 6.51
CA THR A 72 -16.93 -13.35 5.46
C THR A 72 -17.40 -14.69 6.03
N LYS A 73 -17.55 -15.72 5.20
CA LYS A 73 -17.92 -17.08 5.66
C LYS A 73 -16.89 -17.69 6.62
N SER A 74 -15.63 -17.25 6.56
CA SER A 74 -14.52 -17.82 7.34
C SER A 74 -14.11 -17.02 8.58
N TYR A 75 -14.46 -15.73 8.67
CA TYR A 75 -14.07 -14.86 9.79
C TYR A 75 -15.02 -13.66 9.91
N ASP A 76 -15.11 -13.10 11.12
CA ASP A 76 -15.96 -11.94 11.43
C ASP A 76 -15.11 -10.81 12.03
N PHE A 77 -14.76 -9.82 11.20
CA PHE A 77 -14.00 -8.63 11.60
C PHE A 77 -14.83 -7.35 11.56
N ARG A 78 -16.16 -7.45 11.66
CA ARG A 78 -17.05 -6.27 11.71
C ARG A 78 -16.69 -5.32 12.84
N ASN A 79 -16.26 -5.88 13.98
CA ASN A 79 -15.83 -5.15 15.17
C ASN A 79 -14.32 -4.86 15.16
N LYS A 80 -13.62 -5.07 14.05
CA LYS A 80 -12.19 -4.77 13.93
C LYS A 80 -11.93 -4.05 12.61
N PRO A 81 -12.41 -2.81 12.46
CA PRO A 81 -12.37 -2.11 11.18
C PRO A 81 -11.02 -1.44 10.90
N HIS A 82 -10.14 -1.28 11.89
CA HIS A 82 -8.87 -0.57 11.76
C HIS A 82 -7.69 -1.50 11.55
N LEU A 83 -6.65 -1.03 10.85
CA LEU A 83 -5.42 -1.79 10.62
C LEU A 83 -4.25 -1.15 11.36
N VAL A 84 -3.49 -1.94 12.12
CA VAL A 84 -2.29 -1.54 12.86
C VAL A 84 -1.09 -2.35 12.38
N PHE A 85 0.06 -1.69 12.26
CA PHE A 85 1.35 -2.33 12.04
C PHE A 85 1.95 -2.71 13.40
N LEU A 86 2.45 -3.94 13.53
CA LEU A 86 3.02 -4.42 14.79
C LEU A 86 4.33 -3.72 15.16
N ASP A 87 5.09 -3.31 14.14
CA ASP A 87 6.31 -2.51 14.28
C ASP A 87 6.29 -1.38 13.24
N LEU A 88 6.16 -0.15 13.70
CA LEU A 88 6.14 1.02 12.83
C LEU A 88 7.56 1.48 12.46
N ILE A 89 8.55 1.30 13.35
CA ILE A 89 9.91 1.80 13.13
C ILE A 89 10.56 1.02 11.98
N VAL A 90 10.46 -0.30 11.99
CA VAL A 90 10.96 -1.15 10.90
C VAL A 90 10.27 -0.78 9.58
N CYS A 91 8.97 -0.49 9.62
CA CYS A 91 8.23 -0.05 8.43
C CYS A 91 8.79 1.28 7.88
N PHE A 92 9.01 2.30 8.71
CA PHE A 92 9.60 3.57 8.27
C PHE A 92 11.03 3.42 7.73
N GLN A 93 11.85 2.59 8.37
CA GLN A 93 13.22 2.34 7.93
C GLN A 93 13.28 1.68 6.55
N GLU A 94 12.41 0.71 6.28
CA GLU A 94 12.39 -0.03 5.02
C GLU A 94 11.75 0.77 3.87
N LEU A 95 10.75 1.60 4.18
CA LEU A 95 10.21 2.58 3.22
C LEU A 95 11.28 3.60 2.81
N SER A 96 12.16 3.99 3.75
CA SER A 96 13.27 4.90 3.47
C SER A 96 14.35 4.29 2.58
N THR A 97 14.42 2.96 2.45
CA THR A 97 15.41 2.24 1.63
C THR A 97 14.83 1.73 0.31
N ASN A 98 13.78 2.37 -0.20
CA ASN A 98 13.11 2.09 -1.48
C ASN A 98 12.38 0.74 -1.57
N LYS A 99 12.01 0.12 -0.44
CA LYS A 99 11.02 -0.96 -0.49
C LYS A 99 9.61 -0.38 -0.51
N THR A 100 8.76 -0.87 -1.40
CA THR A 100 7.35 -0.47 -1.49
C THR A 100 6.46 -1.19 -0.47
N GLN A 101 7.00 -2.15 0.28
CA GLN A 101 6.27 -2.98 1.23
C GLN A 101 6.97 -3.00 2.59
N CYS A 102 6.21 -2.75 3.66
CA CYS A 102 6.67 -2.89 5.02
C CYS A 102 6.71 -4.37 5.41
N PRO A 103 7.86 -4.93 5.84
CA PRO A 103 7.99 -6.34 6.21
C PRO A 103 7.40 -6.65 7.60
N THR A 104 6.55 -5.78 8.14
CA THR A 104 6.00 -5.91 9.48
C THR A 104 4.59 -6.47 9.44
N PRO A 105 4.22 -7.36 10.38
CA PRO A 105 2.89 -7.94 10.40
C PRO A 105 1.84 -6.86 10.67
N GLN A 106 0.71 -6.96 9.97
CA GLN A 106 -0.41 -6.03 9.97
C GLN A 106 -1.63 -6.74 10.54
N ILE A 107 -2.34 -6.10 11.46
CA ILE A 107 -3.48 -6.71 12.16
C ILE A 107 -4.71 -5.81 12.20
N CYS A 108 -5.88 -6.42 12.06
CA CYS A 108 -7.17 -5.78 12.30
C CYS A 108 -7.46 -5.59 13.80
N VAL A 109 -7.77 -4.36 14.22
CA VAL A 109 -8.15 -4.00 15.59
C VAL A 109 -9.46 -3.23 15.63
N ASP A 110 -10.14 -3.23 16.79
CA ASP A 110 -11.41 -2.53 16.99
C ASP A 110 -11.24 -1.01 17.02
N GLY A 111 -10.15 -0.52 17.60
CA GLY A 111 -9.81 0.89 17.62
C GLY A 111 -8.31 1.11 17.62
N CYS A 112 -7.88 2.26 17.10
CA CYS A 112 -6.48 2.65 17.17
C CYS A 112 -6.05 2.84 18.63
N PRO A 113 -4.85 2.38 19.00
CA PRO A 113 -4.34 2.56 20.36
C PRO A 113 -4.25 4.05 20.69
N LYS A 114 -4.84 4.47 21.81
CA LYS A 114 -4.83 5.87 22.27
C LYS A 114 -3.70 6.20 23.24
N LYS A 115 -3.05 5.16 23.78
CA LYS A 115 -1.99 5.28 24.76
C LYS A 115 -0.71 4.66 24.20
N TYR A 116 0.41 5.18 24.66
CA TYR A 116 1.70 4.54 24.45
C TYR A 116 1.76 3.25 25.27
N PHE A 117 2.32 2.21 24.67
CA PHE A 117 2.61 0.94 25.32
C PHE A 117 3.98 0.47 24.87
N ALA A 118 4.76 -0.05 25.81
CA ALA A 118 5.99 -0.75 25.55
C ALA A 118 6.23 -1.79 26.65
N VAL A 119 6.71 -2.96 26.27
CA VAL A 119 7.11 -4.01 27.21
C VAL A 119 8.54 -3.72 27.65
N GLY A 120 8.68 -3.27 28.90
CA GLY A 120 9.96 -3.09 29.59
C GLY A 120 10.46 -4.39 30.23
N PRO A 121 11.62 -4.38 30.91
CA PRO A 121 12.15 -5.55 31.61
C PRO A 121 11.23 -6.03 32.75
N GLU A 122 11.27 -7.33 33.06
CA GLU A 122 10.37 -7.98 34.04
C GLU A 122 10.37 -7.30 35.40
N SER A 123 11.53 -6.82 35.83
CA SER A 123 11.74 -6.17 37.14
C SER A 123 10.95 -4.88 37.33
N GLN A 124 10.37 -4.32 36.27
CA GLN A 124 9.52 -3.13 36.33
C GLN A 124 8.05 -3.44 36.62
N TYR A 125 7.63 -4.71 36.56
CA TYR A 125 6.24 -5.10 36.71
C TYR A 125 6.03 -5.94 37.96
N GLU A 126 4.99 -5.62 38.72
CA GLU A 126 4.53 -6.50 39.79
C GLU A 126 3.78 -7.70 39.19
N LYS A 127 3.85 -8.87 39.83
CA LYS A 127 3.18 -10.10 39.35
C LYS A 127 1.66 -9.94 39.18
N SER A 128 1.06 -9.01 39.92
CA SER A 128 -0.35 -8.62 39.84
C SER A 128 -0.69 -7.80 38.59
N GLU A 129 0.30 -7.16 37.96
CA GLU A 129 0.13 -6.31 36.77
C GLU A 129 0.36 -7.05 35.46
N ILE A 130 1.08 -8.18 35.48
CA ILE A 130 1.34 -9.02 34.29
C ILE A 130 0.06 -9.36 33.52
N PRO A 131 -1.08 -9.74 34.15
CA PRO A 131 -2.31 -10.01 33.41
C PRO A 131 -2.86 -8.77 32.68
N ARG A 132 -2.68 -7.57 33.25
CA ARG A 132 -3.09 -6.31 32.61
C ARG A 132 -2.19 -6.00 31.42
N LEU A 133 -0.88 -6.20 31.58
CA LEU A 133 0.10 -6.04 30.51
C LEU A 133 -0.20 -6.94 29.31
N ILE A 134 -0.51 -8.22 29.56
CA ILE A 134 -0.91 -9.17 28.52
C ILE A 134 -2.20 -8.71 27.84
N ASN A 135 -3.18 -8.23 28.61
CA ASN A 135 -4.43 -7.73 28.05
C ASN A 135 -4.29 -6.45 27.22
N ASP A 136 -3.33 -5.58 27.54
CA ASP A 136 -3.08 -4.35 26.78
C ASP A 136 -2.19 -4.59 25.56
N THR A 137 -1.51 -5.74 25.48
CA THR A 137 -0.70 -6.12 24.31
C THR A 137 -1.57 -6.41 23.09
N ILE A 138 -1.12 -5.96 21.92
CA ILE A 138 -1.69 -6.28 20.61
C ILE A 138 -0.92 -7.47 20.02
N CYS A 139 -1.62 -8.55 19.67
CA CYS A 139 -1.05 -9.78 19.10
C CYS A 139 -1.79 -10.21 17.84
N ILE A 140 -1.11 -10.93 16.93
CA ILE A 140 -1.61 -11.39 15.61
C ILE A 140 -2.94 -12.18 15.70
N SER A 141 -3.19 -12.85 16.82
CA SER A 141 -4.41 -13.62 17.06
C SER A 141 -4.77 -13.62 18.53
N GLU A 142 -6.07 -13.64 18.82
CA GLU A 142 -6.60 -13.79 20.18
C GLU A 142 -6.15 -15.12 20.79
N ASN A 143 -6.04 -16.19 20.00
CA ASN A 143 -5.54 -17.49 20.47
C ASN A 143 -4.11 -17.41 21.02
N VAL A 144 -3.26 -16.54 20.43
CA VAL A 144 -1.89 -16.35 20.92
C VAL A 144 -1.93 -15.61 22.25
N LYS A 145 -2.78 -14.59 22.35
CA LYS A 145 -2.95 -13.79 23.56
C LYS A 145 -3.47 -14.62 24.73
N ASP A 146 -4.48 -15.47 24.50
CA ASP A 146 -5.09 -16.33 25.52
C ASP A 146 -4.14 -17.43 26.02
N GLY A 147 -3.14 -17.79 25.22
CA GLY A 147 -2.10 -18.76 25.58
C GLY A 147 -1.04 -18.20 26.53
N ILE A 148 -0.96 -16.88 26.71
CA ILE A 148 0.06 -16.21 27.52
C ILE A 148 -0.45 -16.06 28.96
N LYS A 149 0.27 -16.66 29.92
CA LYS A 149 -0.05 -16.58 31.35
C LYS A 149 1.00 -15.85 32.18
N ASP A 150 2.25 -15.87 31.70
CA ASP A 150 3.42 -15.35 32.39
C ASP A 150 4.21 -14.40 31.50
N TYR A 151 5.06 -13.56 32.10
CA TYR A 151 5.92 -12.61 31.40
C TYR A 151 6.90 -13.29 30.43
N GLU A 152 7.41 -14.48 30.78
CA GLU A 152 8.26 -15.27 29.89
C GLU A 152 7.52 -15.68 28.60
N GLY A 153 6.26 -16.09 28.73
CA GLY A 153 5.41 -16.41 27.58
C GLY A 153 5.13 -15.20 26.69
N LEU A 154 4.94 -14.02 27.31
CA LEU A 154 4.77 -12.76 26.59
C LEU A 154 6.02 -12.38 25.80
N ASN A 155 7.19 -12.41 26.46
CA ASN A 155 8.46 -12.11 25.81
C ASN A 155 8.75 -13.06 24.65
N LYS A 156 8.48 -14.36 24.83
CA LYS A 156 8.64 -15.32 23.75
C LYS A 156 7.76 -14.98 22.56
N ALA A 157 6.49 -14.61 22.79
CA ALA A 157 5.57 -14.22 21.71
C ALA A 157 6.02 -12.92 21.01
N ILE A 158 6.62 -11.97 21.73
CA ILE A 158 7.19 -10.74 21.16
C ILE A 158 8.41 -11.05 20.31
N LEU A 159 9.33 -11.89 20.80
CA LEU A 159 10.55 -12.29 20.08
C LEU A 159 10.23 -13.08 18.80
N GLU A 160 9.15 -13.88 18.83
CA GLU A 160 8.64 -14.58 17.66
C GLU A 160 7.88 -13.65 16.68
N GLY A 161 7.75 -12.36 16.98
CA GLY A 161 7.04 -11.39 16.15
C GLY A 161 5.52 -11.60 16.13
N LYS A 162 4.96 -12.33 17.11
CA LYS A 162 3.52 -12.60 17.22
C LYS A 162 2.76 -11.53 18.00
N CYS A 163 3.46 -10.75 18.82
CA CYS A 163 2.91 -9.68 19.65
C CYS A 163 3.76 -8.42 19.54
N ALA A 164 3.13 -7.26 19.71
CA ALA A 164 3.79 -5.96 19.66
C ALA A 164 4.67 -5.78 20.89
N SER A 165 5.95 -5.46 20.67
CA SER A 165 6.84 -5.02 21.75
C SER A 165 6.44 -3.63 22.25
N TYR A 166 6.02 -2.76 21.34
CA TYR A 166 5.56 -1.41 21.63
C TYR A 166 4.55 -0.96 20.57
N TYR A 167 3.71 0.02 20.92
CA TYR A 167 2.88 0.72 19.95
C TYR A 167 2.68 2.18 20.38
N LEU A 168 2.55 3.04 19.37
CA LEU A 168 2.37 4.47 19.58
C LEU A 168 0.88 4.83 19.61
N PRO A 169 0.50 5.88 20.35
CA PRO A 169 -0.82 6.44 20.23
C PRO A 169 -1.06 6.89 18.77
N SER A 170 -2.22 6.54 18.23
CA SER A 170 -2.61 6.84 16.87
C SER A 170 -4.11 7.13 16.78
N SER A 171 -4.48 7.91 15.77
CA SER A 171 -5.85 8.22 15.45
C SER A 171 -6.21 7.62 14.09
N PRO A 172 -7.49 7.24 13.88
CA PRO A 172 -7.94 6.79 12.58
C PRO A 172 -7.92 7.98 11.61
N ARG A 173 -7.23 7.85 10.49
CA ARG A 173 -7.19 8.90 9.47
C ARG A 173 -8.35 8.73 8.50
N LEU A 174 -9.42 9.48 8.69
CA LEU A 174 -10.46 9.58 7.66
C LEU A 174 -9.92 10.47 6.52
N ILE A 175 -9.41 9.86 5.44
CA ILE A 175 -9.07 10.63 4.25
C ILE A 175 -10.38 11.22 3.71
N GLN A 176 -10.44 12.54 3.60
CA GLN A 176 -11.66 13.28 3.25
C GLN A 176 -12.22 12.94 1.85
N SER A 177 -11.46 12.24 1.00
CA SER A 177 -11.91 11.77 -0.32
C SER A 177 -12.35 10.30 -0.38
N SER A 178 -12.15 9.52 0.69
CA SER A 178 -12.61 8.14 0.76
C SER A 178 -12.73 7.69 2.23
N ASN A 179 -13.93 7.27 2.66
CA ASN A 179 -14.25 6.67 3.98
C ASN A 179 -13.52 5.32 4.25
N VAL A 180 -12.31 5.16 3.73
CA VAL A 180 -11.78 3.88 3.25
C VAL A 180 -10.44 3.56 3.91
N ASP A 181 -9.62 4.58 4.19
CA ASP A 181 -8.32 4.33 4.80
C ASP A 181 -8.45 4.23 6.33
N LYS A 182 -8.75 3.03 6.82
CA LYS A 182 -8.91 2.74 8.26
C LYS A 182 -7.58 2.37 8.91
N THR A 183 -6.48 2.71 8.28
CA THR A 183 -5.13 2.53 8.82
C THR A 183 -4.91 3.47 10.00
N CYS A 184 -4.37 2.95 11.09
CA CYS A 184 -3.99 3.75 12.25
C CYS A 184 -2.68 4.45 11.93
N GLN A 185 -2.71 5.79 11.85
CA GLN A 185 -1.53 6.58 11.53
C GLN A 185 -1.09 7.39 12.74
N SER A 186 0.15 7.17 13.19
CA SER A 186 0.78 7.98 14.25
C SER A 186 1.38 9.26 13.63
N CYS A 187 0.53 10.15 13.13
CA CYS A 187 0.98 11.42 12.53
C CYS A 187 1.49 12.42 13.57
N ASP A 188 1.05 12.32 14.83
CA ASP A 188 1.38 13.31 15.86
C ASP A 188 2.86 13.24 16.29
N PHE A 189 3.46 12.05 16.32
CA PHE A 189 4.86 11.89 16.77
C PHE A 189 5.90 12.22 15.69
N LEU A 190 5.56 12.02 14.42
CA LEU A 190 6.46 12.31 13.30
C LEU A 190 6.40 13.76 12.84
N SER A 191 5.25 14.43 12.99
CA SER A 191 5.11 15.84 12.62
C SER A 191 5.98 16.78 13.47
N GLN A 192 6.10 16.53 14.79
CA GLN A 192 6.94 17.35 15.67
C GLN A 192 8.44 17.26 15.32
N ASN A 193 8.92 16.10 14.89
CA ASN A 193 10.34 15.91 14.52
C ASN A 193 10.65 16.37 13.08
N TYR A 194 9.69 16.35 12.16
CA TYR A 194 9.89 16.84 10.78
C TYR A 194 9.86 18.38 10.69
N SER A 195 9.07 19.06 11.53
CA SER A 195 9.08 20.54 11.57
C SER A 195 10.41 21.13 12.05
N LEU A 196 11.19 20.39 12.86
CA LEU A 196 12.53 20.81 13.30
C LEU A 196 13.61 20.59 12.23
N LEU A 197 13.42 19.63 11.33
CA LEU A 197 14.35 19.37 10.21
C LEU A 197 14.20 20.39 9.07
N PHE A 198 13.01 20.95 8.85
CA PHE A 198 12.81 22.02 7.86
C PHE A 198 13.34 23.39 8.31
N SER A 199 13.48 23.65 9.61
CA SER A 199 14.10 24.89 10.11
C SER A 199 15.63 24.91 10.03
N LEU A 200 16.27 23.74 9.89
CA LEU A 200 17.74 23.61 9.82
C LEU A 200 18.30 23.57 8.39
N SER A 201 17.44 23.54 7.37
CA SER A 201 17.82 23.71 5.95
C SER A 201 17.57 25.13 5.43
N ALA A 202 17.21 26.07 6.31
CA ALA A 202 16.97 27.48 6.00
C ALA A 202 18.03 28.44 6.58
N PHE A 203 19.19 27.91 7.01
CA PHE A 203 20.40 28.68 7.30
C PHE A 203 21.60 28.09 6.56
#